data_AF-A0A1H7YUX7-F1
#
_entry.id   AF-A0A1H7YUX7-F1
#
_cell.length_a   1.000
_cell.length_b   1.000
_cell.length_c   1.000
_cell.angle_alpha   90.00
_cell.angle_beta   90.00
_cell.angle_gamma   90.00
#
_symmetry.space_group_name_H-M   'P 1'
#
loop_
_entity.id
_entity.type
_entity.pdbx_description
1 polymer ?
#
loop_
_entity_poly.entity_id
_entity_poly.type
_entity_poly.pdbx_seq_one_letter_code
_entity_poly.pdbx_strand_id
1 'polypeptide(L)'
;MRWIKPGTDFNRYHGLMFDRVIFFFAPDSEYKGMDPQELKELADLFHRQFKNVLKKNYPIVKTPGPGVVRIRCAITDLKQSRPVLSEIWPSGFDLQNLKKGLKTSWADSGATSIEVMALDSMTNTPILAAIDDRKTGMKEKFTKWGSAEDAFRYWAYRTKLFLDQVSKEKGID
;
A
#
# COMPACT_ATOMS: atom_id res chain seq x y z
N MET A 1 4.04 -6.00 11.67
CA MET A 1 3.41 -6.35 12.98
C MET A 1 1.90 -6.44 12.81
N ARG A 2 1.19 -7.31 13.54
CA ARG A 2 -0.27 -7.44 13.47
C ARG A 2 -0.88 -7.77 14.82
N TRP A 3 -1.97 -7.09 15.15
CA TRP A 3 -2.87 -7.39 16.26
C TRP A 3 -4.21 -7.91 15.73
N ILE A 4 -4.78 -8.89 16.43
CA ILE A 4 -6.11 -9.43 16.16
C ILE A 4 -6.90 -9.36 17.46
N LYS A 5 -8.15 -8.87 17.40
CA LYS A 5 -9.03 -8.86 18.57
C LYS A 5 -9.27 -10.29 19.06
N PRO A 6 -9.02 -10.61 20.35
CA PRO A 6 -9.28 -11.95 20.89
C PRO A 6 -10.73 -12.40 20.65
N GLY A 7 -10.92 -13.67 20.31
CA GLY A 7 -12.25 -14.25 20.03
C GLY A 7 -12.89 -13.80 18.70
N THR A 8 -12.13 -13.15 17.81
CA THR A 8 -12.63 -12.85 16.45
C THR A 8 -12.85 -14.14 15.67
N ASP A 9 -14.11 -14.44 15.42
CA ASP A 9 -14.53 -15.47 14.48
C ASP A 9 -14.50 -14.88 13.07
N PHE A 10 -13.46 -15.19 12.29
CA PHE A 10 -13.34 -14.73 10.91
C PHE A 10 -14.34 -15.42 9.96
N ASN A 11 -15.01 -16.48 10.41
CA ASN A 11 -15.82 -17.31 9.52
C ASN A 11 -17.15 -16.66 9.13
N ARG A 12 -17.67 -15.78 9.98
CA ARG A 12 -18.87 -14.97 9.70
C ARG A 12 -18.67 -13.95 8.57
N TYR A 13 -17.42 -13.63 8.23
CA TYR A 13 -17.13 -12.64 7.20
C TYR A 13 -17.00 -13.29 5.81
N HIS A 14 -17.71 -12.72 4.85
CA HIS A 14 -17.81 -13.20 3.46
C HIS A 14 -17.70 -12.08 2.42
N GLY A 15 -17.62 -10.82 2.86
CA GLY A 15 -17.40 -9.65 2.00
C GLY A 15 -16.34 -8.73 2.55
N LEU A 16 -15.63 -8.05 1.65
CA LEU A 16 -14.67 -7.01 1.97
C LEU A 16 -15.14 -5.68 1.40
N MET A 17 -15.09 -4.62 2.20
CA MET A 17 -15.32 -3.25 1.77
C MET A 17 -14.04 -2.47 2.04
N PHE A 18 -13.57 -1.71 1.06
CA PHE A 18 -12.41 -0.82 1.23
C PHE A 18 -12.89 0.62 1.33
N ASP A 19 -12.47 1.31 2.39
CA ASP A 19 -12.51 2.77 2.43
C ASP A 19 -11.48 3.33 1.43
N ARG A 20 -11.58 4.63 1.13
CA ARG A 20 -10.55 5.33 0.36
C ARG A 20 -9.23 5.25 1.12
N VAL A 21 -8.17 4.87 0.42
CA VAL A 21 -6.81 4.91 0.97
C VAL A 21 -6.37 6.35 1.17
N ILE A 22 -5.70 6.63 2.29
CA ILE A 22 -5.13 7.94 2.62
C ILE A 22 -3.62 7.86 2.48
N PHE A 23 -2.98 8.93 2.04
CA PHE A 23 -1.54 9.00 1.82
C PHE A 23 -0.91 10.07 2.70
N PHE A 24 0.16 9.70 3.40
CA PHE A 24 1.01 10.60 4.17
C PHE A 24 2.42 10.56 3.57
N PHE A 25 2.96 11.75 3.31
CA PHE A 25 4.38 11.89 2.94
C PHE A 25 5.28 11.56 4.13
N ALA A 26 6.48 11.08 3.84
CA ALA A 26 7.50 10.90 4.87
C ALA A 26 7.79 12.23 5.60
N PRO A 27 8.03 12.22 6.92
CA PRO A 27 8.30 13.44 7.69
C PRO A 27 9.45 14.28 7.12
N ASP A 28 10.46 13.59 6.58
CA ASP A 28 11.70 14.12 5.98
C ASP A 28 11.59 14.37 4.46
N SER A 29 10.41 14.22 3.84
CA SER A 29 10.23 14.56 2.42
C SER A 29 10.39 16.07 2.20
N GLU A 30 11.39 16.46 1.40
CA GLU A 30 11.65 17.87 1.05
C GLU A 30 10.47 18.52 0.31
N TYR A 31 9.74 17.75 -0.49
CA TYR A 31 8.53 18.17 -1.18
C TYR A 31 7.35 17.33 -0.73
N LYS A 32 6.30 17.98 -0.20
CA LYS A 32 5.08 17.35 0.35
C LYS A 32 3.83 17.66 -0.47
N GLY A 33 4.00 18.25 -1.65
CA GLY A 33 2.89 18.49 -2.59
C GLY A 33 2.63 17.25 -3.44
N MET A 34 1.37 16.96 -3.74
CA MET A 34 0.98 16.03 -4.80
C MET A 34 -0.10 16.70 -5.63
N ASP A 35 -0.01 16.58 -6.95
CA ASP A 35 -1.12 16.98 -7.81
C ASP A 35 -2.34 16.08 -7.51
N PRO A 36 -3.57 16.63 -7.43
CA PRO A 36 -4.76 15.84 -7.13
C PRO A 36 -5.03 14.68 -8.09
N GLN A 37 -4.68 14.84 -9.38
CA GLN A 37 -4.79 13.79 -10.38
C GLN A 37 -3.79 12.67 -10.10
N GLU A 38 -2.55 13.00 -9.71
CA GLU A 38 -1.54 12.00 -9.32
C GLU A 38 -1.94 11.22 -8.07
N LEU A 39 -2.51 11.90 -7.07
CA LEU A 39 -3.03 11.25 -5.87
C LEU A 39 -4.16 10.26 -6.21
N LYS A 40 -5.05 10.67 -7.12
CA LYS A 40 -6.13 9.82 -7.62
C LYS A 40 -5.57 8.61 -8.36
N GLU A 41 -4.57 8.77 -9.22
CA GLU A 41 -3.94 7.67 -9.95
C GLU A 41 -3.28 6.67 -9.00
N LEU A 42 -2.61 7.14 -7.95
CA LEU A 42 -2.01 6.29 -6.94
C LEU A 42 -3.06 5.52 -6.12
N ALA A 43 -4.17 6.19 -5.75
CA ALA A 43 -5.30 5.54 -5.09
C ALA A 43 -5.95 4.47 -5.99
N ASP A 44 -6.18 4.79 -7.27
CA ASP A 44 -6.74 3.87 -8.26
C ASP A 44 -5.81 2.67 -8.48
N LEU A 45 -4.49 2.87 -8.46
CA LEU A 45 -3.50 1.81 -8.53
C LEU A 45 -3.58 0.89 -7.31
N PHE A 46 -3.62 1.44 -6.10
CA PHE A 46 -3.79 0.69 -4.86
C PHE A 46 -5.04 -0.20 -4.92
N HIS A 47 -6.20 0.39 -5.21
CA HIS A 47 -7.46 -0.34 -5.28
C HIS A 47 -7.45 -1.41 -6.39
N ARG A 48 -6.82 -1.14 -7.52
CA ARG A 48 -6.70 -2.10 -8.63
C ARG A 48 -5.86 -3.31 -8.25
N GLN A 49 -4.74 -3.13 -7.55
CA GLN A 49 -3.91 -4.25 -7.10
C GLN A 49 -4.67 -5.16 -6.13
N PHE A 50 -5.33 -4.59 -5.12
CA PHE A 50 -6.17 -5.35 -4.19
C PHE A 50 -7.32 -6.06 -4.89
N LYS A 51 -8.05 -5.36 -5.78
CA LYS A 51 -9.13 -5.95 -6.55
C LYS A 51 -8.64 -7.11 -7.42
N ASN A 52 -7.51 -6.95 -8.12
CA ASN A 52 -6.97 -7.98 -9.00
C ASN A 52 -6.62 -9.27 -8.24
N VAL A 53 -6.01 -9.13 -7.07
CA VAL A 53 -5.58 -10.28 -6.25
C VAL A 53 -6.75 -10.95 -5.54
N LEU A 54 -7.71 -10.16 -5.01
CA LEU A 54 -8.74 -10.67 -4.11
C LEU A 54 -10.02 -11.13 -4.81
N LYS A 55 -10.40 -10.50 -5.95
CA LYS A 55 -11.74 -10.66 -6.57
C LYS A 55 -12.17 -12.09 -6.87
N LYS A 56 -11.23 -13.04 -7.04
CA LYS A 56 -11.55 -14.43 -7.40
C LYS A 56 -12.19 -15.18 -6.23
N ASN A 57 -11.71 -14.95 -5.01
CA ASN A 57 -12.11 -15.73 -3.83
C ASN A 57 -12.81 -14.88 -2.77
N TYR A 58 -12.62 -13.55 -2.80
CA TYR A 58 -13.09 -12.63 -1.78
C TYR A 58 -13.91 -11.51 -2.43
N PRO A 59 -15.24 -11.56 -2.33
CA PRO A 59 -16.11 -10.51 -2.86
C PRO A 59 -15.75 -9.15 -2.28
N ILE A 60 -15.55 -8.17 -3.16
CA ILE A 60 -15.39 -6.76 -2.78
C ILE A 60 -16.73 -6.06 -3.01
N VAL A 61 -17.33 -5.59 -1.91
CA VAL A 61 -18.63 -4.92 -1.88
C VAL A 61 -18.47 -3.41 -1.67
N LYS A 62 -19.49 -2.64 -2.02
CA LYS A 62 -19.47 -1.17 -1.94
C LYS A 62 -20.13 -0.61 -0.68
N THR A 63 -20.94 -1.41 0.01
CA THR A 63 -21.75 -0.98 1.16
C THR A 63 -21.46 -1.86 2.37
N PRO A 64 -21.55 -1.31 3.59
CA PRO A 64 -21.58 -2.10 4.82
C PRO A 64 -22.71 -3.12 4.82
N GLY A 65 -22.55 -4.20 5.58
CA GLY A 65 -23.57 -5.23 5.72
C GLY A 65 -23.17 -6.38 6.66
N PRO A 66 -24.13 -7.25 7.02
CA PRO A 66 -23.82 -8.45 7.81
C PRO A 66 -22.72 -9.28 7.16
N GLY A 67 -21.69 -9.65 7.93
CA GLY A 67 -20.55 -10.42 7.42
C GLY A 67 -19.64 -9.67 6.45
N VAL A 68 -19.69 -8.34 6.40
CA VAL A 68 -18.75 -7.51 5.65
C VAL A 68 -17.69 -6.93 6.58
N VAL A 69 -16.41 -7.11 6.22
CA VAL A 69 -15.27 -6.43 6.84
C VAL A 69 -15.01 -5.12 6.13
N ARG A 70 -14.96 -4.01 6.87
CA ARG A 70 -14.55 -2.70 6.36
C ARG A 70 -13.05 -2.49 6.63
N ILE A 71 -12.29 -2.25 5.58
CA ILE A 71 -10.84 -2.09 5.61
C ILE A 71 -10.49 -0.63 5.40
N ARG A 72 -9.74 -0.06 6.34
CA ARG A 72 -9.10 1.25 6.26
C ARG A 72 -7.61 1.07 6.07
N CYS A 73 -7.05 1.81 5.12
CA CYS A 73 -5.62 1.79 4.84
C CYS A 73 -5.07 3.20 4.79
N ALA A 74 -3.92 3.40 5.43
CA ALA A 74 -3.07 4.55 5.22
C ALA A 74 -1.74 4.08 4.62
N ILE A 75 -1.29 4.75 3.58
CA ILE A 75 0.08 4.63 3.08
C ILE A 75 0.87 5.75 3.72
N THR A 76 1.90 5.38 4.47
CA THR A 76 2.79 6.30 5.17
C THR A 76 4.19 6.23 4.58
N ASP A 77 5.01 7.21 4.92
CA ASP A 77 6.39 7.36 4.44
C ASP A 77 6.52 7.48 2.92
N LEU A 78 5.49 7.99 2.24
CA LEU A 78 5.56 8.15 0.78
C LEU A 78 6.64 9.17 0.41
N LYS A 79 7.63 8.75 -0.38
CA LYS A 79 8.65 9.62 -0.98
C LYS A 79 8.49 9.63 -2.50
N GLN A 80 8.47 10.81 -3.10
CA GLN A 80 8.39 10.92 -4.56
C GLN A 80 9.71 10.51 -5.19
N SER A 81 9.67 9.54 -6.10
CA SER A 81 10.80 9.30 -6.99
C SER A 81 10.83 10.42 -8.01
N ARG A 82 11.86 11.28 -7.96
CA ARG A 82 12.21 12.16 -9.08
C ARG A 82 13.07 11.34 -10.04
N PRO A 83 12.52 10.76 -11.12
CA PRO A 83 13.39 10.31 -12.20
C PRO A 83 14.21 11.51 -12.63
N VAL A 84 15.53 11.35 -12.77
CA VAL A 84 16.41 12.43 -13.20
C VAL A 84 16.09 12.75 -14.66
N LEU A 85 15.07 13.57 -14.86
CA LEU A 85 14.81 14.23 -16.13
C LEU A 85 15.69 15.48 -16.18
N SER A 86 16.82 15.32 -16.85
CA SER A 86 17.24 16.17 -17.96
C SER A 86 16.64 17.58 -18.02
N GLU A 87 17.19 18.53 -17.27
CA GLU A 87 17.06 19.95 -17.58
C GLU A 87 18.46 20.50 -17.84
N ILE A 88 18.76 20.67 -19.13
CA ILE A 88 19.84 21.47 -19.73
C ILE A 88 21.26 21.08 -19.29
N TRP A 89 22.01 20.47 -20.21
CA TRP A 89 23.42 20.12 -20.00
C TRP A 89 24.32 21.31 -20.37
N PRO A 90 24.96 22.03 -19.43
CA PRO A 90 26.05 22.91 -19.77
C PRO A 90 27.29 22.04 -20.03
N SER A 91 28.05 22.39 -21.05
CA SER A 91 29.36 21.79 -21.35
C SER A 91 30.34 22.06 -20.19
N GLY A 92 30.33 21.20 -19.17
CA GLY A 92 31.18 21.34 -17.99
C GLY A 92 30.87 20.38 -16.84
N PHE A 93 30.28 19.22 -17.13
CA PHE A 93 29.69 18.32 -16.12
C PHE A 93 30.67 17.23 -15.65
N ASP A 94 30.91 17.17 -14.34
CA ASP A 94 31.70 16.11 -13.69
C ASP A 94 30.82 14.88 -13.38
N LEU A 95 31.07 13.77 -14.08
CA LEU A 95 30.33 12.50 -13.93
C LEU A 95 30.38 11.93 -12.50
N GLN A 96 31.38 12.29 -11.68
CA GLN A 96 31.53 11.74 -10.33
C GLN A 96 30.53 12.35 -9.34
N ASN A 97 30.16 13.61 -9.53
CA ASN A 97 29.18 14.30 -8.67
C ASN A 97 27.74 13.91 -9.01
N LEU A 98 27.45 13.60 -10.28
CA LEU A 98 26.17 13.03 -10.70
C LEU A 98 25.89 11.70 -9.99
N LYS A 99 26.87 10.79 -9.93
CA LYS A 99 26.72 9.49 -9.26
C LYS A 99 26.52 9.62 -7.75
N LYS A 100 27.08 10.65 -7.10
CA LYS A 100 26.88 10.91 -5.66
C LYS A 100 25.50 11.52 -5.37
N GLY A 101 25.07 12.53 -6.13
CA GLY A 101 23.76 13.17 -5.97
C GLY A 101 22.57 12.27 -6.35
N LEU A 102 22.76 11.42 -7.37
CA LEU A 102 21.86 10.29 -7.63
C LEU A 102 21.84 9.36 -6.41
N LYS A 103 22.98 8.80 -5.98
CA LYS A 103 23.00 7.82 -4.87
C LYS A 103 22.25 8.28 -3.62
N THR A 104 22.27 9.56 -3.28
CA THR A 104 21.52 10.11 -2.13
C THR A 104 20.00 10.21 -2.39
N SER A 105 19.55 10.64 -3.58
CA SER A 105 18.11 10.72 -3.89
C SER A 105 17.46 9.35 -4.11
N TRP A 106 18.21 8.35 -4.59
CA TRP A 106 17.71 6.99 -4.84
C TRP A 106 17.84 6.05 -3.63
N ALA A 107 18.75 6.32 -2.68
CA ALA A 107 18.89 5.50 -1.47
C ALA A 107 17.73 5.71 -0.49
N ASP A 108 17.13 6.90 -0.49
CA ASP A 108 16.19 7.31 0.55
C ASP A 108 14.71 7.25 0.10
N SER A 109 14.42 7.17 -1.20
CA SER A 109 13.05 7.16 -1.77
C SER A 109 12.29 5.83 -1.67
N GLY A 110 12.80 4.84 -0.92
CA GLY A 110 12.43 3.43 -1.08
C GLY A 110 11.63 2.78 0.05
N ALA A 111 11.29 3.50 1.13
CA ALA A 111 10.45 2.96 2.19
C ALA A 111 9.00 3.41 1.94
N THR A 112 8.08 2.46 1.76
CA THR A 112 6.64 2.73 1.86
C THR A 112 6.10 1.86 2.97
N SER A 113 5.38 2.48 3.88
CA SER A 113 4.74 1.83 5.01
C SER A 113 3.24 1.75 4.74
N ILE A 114 2.58 0.69 5.21
CA ILE A 114 1.12 0.60 5.23
C ILE A 114 0.64 0.40 6.66
N GLU A 115 -0.39 1.14 7.03
CA GLU A 115 -1.18 0.90 8.23
C GLU A 115 -2.57 0.45 7.81
N VAL A 116 -3.02 -0.67 8.36
CA VAL A 116 -4.31 -1.29 8.04
C VAL A 116 -5.11 -1.48 9.30
N MET A 117 -6.39 -1.11 9.24
CA MET A 117 -7.39 -1.46 10.24
C MET A 117 -8.57 -2.14 9.57
N ALA A 118 -8.91 -3.34 10.03
CA ALA A 118 -10.09 -4.07 9.62
C ALA A 118 -11.15 -3.99 10.73
N LEU A 119 -12.37 -3.67 10.33
CA LEU A 119 -13.51 -3.39 11.20
C LEU A 119 -14.67 -4.29 10.81
N ASP A 120 -15.47 -4.70 11.79
CA ASP A 120 -16.83 -5.16 11.51
C ASP A 120 -17.64 -4.00 10.93
N SER A 121 -18.19 -4.15 9.72
CA SER A 121 -18.79 -3.00 9.02
C SER A 121 -20.10 -2.50 9.63
N MET A 122 -20.81 -3.33 10.40
CA MET A 122 -22.07 -2.97 11.05
C MET A 122 -21.83 -2.21 12.34
N THR A 123 -20.82 -2.61 13.11
CA THR A 123 -20.54 -2.06 14.44
C THR A 123 -19.38 -1.05 14.46
N ASN A 124 -18.58 -0.99 13.40
CA ASN A 124 -17.28 -0.30 13.36
C ASN A 124 -16.31 -0.76 14.48
N THR A 125 -16.48 -1.97 15.01
CA THR A 125 -15.56 -2.53 16.00
C THR A 125 -14.27 -3.00 15.31
N PRO A 126 -13.08 -2.57 15.76
CA PRO A 126 -11.82 -3.09 15.21
C PRO A 126 -11.67 -4.58 15.53
N ILE A 127 -11.38 -5.37 14.51
CA ILE A 127 -11.14 -6.81 14.62
C ILE A 127 -9.69 -7.19 14.30
N LEU A 128 -8.99 -6.32 13.55
CA LEU A 128 -7.58 -6.49 13.23
C LEU A 128 -6.94 -5.13 12.97
N ALA A 129 -5.69 -4.98 13.39
CA ALA A 129 -4.81 -3.88 13.00
C ALA A 129 -3.46 -4.42 12.57
N ALA A 130 -2.85 -3.86 11.54
CA ALA A 130 -1.55 -4.29 11.04
C ALA A 130 -0.74 -3.09 10.53
N ILE A 131 0.57 -3.19 10.70
CA ILE A 131 1.54 -2.26 10.12
C ILE A 131 2.59 -3.11 9.41
N ASP A 132 2.98 -2.70 8.22
CA ASP A 132 4.02 -3.37 7.44
C ASP A 132 4.86 -2.34 6.69
N ASP A 133 6.17 -2.51 6.71
CA ASP A 133 7.11 -1.69 5.96
C ASP A 133 7.66 -2.49 4.77
N ARG A 134 7.87 -1.82 3.64
CA ARG A 134 8.54 -2.41 2.49
C ARG A 134 9.65 -1.49 2.00
N LYS A 135 10.87 -2.05 1.96
CA LYS A 135 12.00 -1.47 1.24
C LYS A 135 11.99 -1.98 -0.20
N THR A 136 11.96 -1.07 -1.17
CA THR A 136 11.89 -1.43 -2.60
C THR A 136 13.27 -1.66 -3.21
N GLY A 137 13.33 -2.57 -4.18
CA GLY A 137 14.52 -2.87 -4.96
C GLY A 137 14.89 -1.73 -5.92
N MET A 138 16.10 -1.80 -6.50
CA MET A 138 16.61 -0.73 -7.38
C MET A 138 15.84 -0.61 -8.71
N LYS A 139 15.21 -1.67 -9.20
CA LYS A 139 14.52 -1.66 -10.51
C LYS A 139 13.18 -0.95 -10.45
N GLU A 140 12.52 -1.02 -9.29
CA GLU A 140 11.20 -0.47 -9.04
C GLU A 140 11.25 1.06 -8.86
N LYS A 141 12.45 1.65 -8.84
CA LYS A 141 12.66 3.10 -8.72
C LYS A 141 12.69 3.81 -10.08
N PHE A 142 12.77 3.07 -11.21
CA PHE A 142 12.91 3.66 -12.55
C PHE A 142 11.62 4.33 -13.07
N THR A 143 10.46 4.07 -12.45
CA THR A 143 9.21 4.79 -12.75
C THR A 143 8.76 5.58 -11.53
N LYS A 144 8.01 6.67 -11.75
CA LYS A 144 7.55 7.58 -10.69
C LYS A 144 6.86 6.86 -9.52
N TRP A 145 6.09 5.80 -9.80
CA TRP A 145 5.32 5.03 -8.81
C TRP A 145 5.67 3.54 -8.72
N GLY A 146 6.73 3.06 -9.39
CA GLY A 146 7.01 1.61 -9.47
C GLY A 146 7.23 0.97 -8.09
N SER A 147 7.83 1.71 -7.16
CA SER A 147 8.02 1.28 -5.78
C SER A 147 6.70 1.11 -5.03
N ALA A 148 5.77 2.06 -5.19
CA ALA A 148 4.44 1.98 -4.60
C ALA A 148 3.61 0.85 -5.25
N GLU A 149 3.70 0.68 -6.57
CA GLU A 149 2.99 -0.40 -7.28
C GLU A 149 3.38 -1.79 -6.77
N ASP A 150 4.69 -2.04 -6.65
CA ASP A 150 5.20 -3.31 -6.15
C ASP A 150 4.80 -3.55 -4.68
N ALA A 151 4.83 -2.50 -3.85
CA ALA A 151 4.36 -2.56 -2.48
C ALA A 151 2.87 -2.90 -2.37
N PHE A 152 2.02 -2.23 -3.15
CA PHE A 152 0.57 -2.48 -3.15
C PHE A 152 0.24 -3.90 -3.59
N ARG A 153 0.92 -4.39 -4.64
CA ARG A 153 0.78 -5.77 -5.08
C ARG A 153 1.19 -6.75 -3.99
N TYR A 154 2.32 -6.52 -3.33
CA TYR A 154 2.78 -7.37 -2.23
C TYR A 154 1.78 -7.42 -1.07
N TRP A 155 1.28 -6.27 -0.61
CA TRP A 155 0.31 -6.23 0.47
C TRP A 155 -1.04 -6.83 0.09
N ALA A 156 -1.45 -6.72 -1.16
CA ALA A 156 -2.62 -7.42 -1.68
C ALA A 156 -2.44 -8.96 -1.59
N TYR A 157 -1.27 -9.50 -1.94
CA TYR A 157 -0.97 -10.92 -1.79
C TYR A 157 -0.88 -11.36 -0.33
N ARG A 158 -0.25 -10.57 0.55
CA ARG A 158 -0.20 -10.84 1.99
C ARG A 158 -1.59 -10.88 2.61
N THR A 159 -2.45 -9.96 2.20
CA THR A 159 -3.88 -9.95 2.60
C THR A 159 -4.57 -11.21 2.13
N LYS A 160 -4.38 -11.61 0.87
CA LYS A 160 -4.92 -12.87 0.34
C LYS A 160 -4.47 -14.08 1.16
N LEU A 161 -3.17 -14.21 1.43
CA LEU A 161 -2.63 -15.34 2.19
C LEU A 161 -3.23 -15.42 3.59
N PHE A 162 -3.40 -14.28 4.26
CA PHE A 162 -4.07 -14.26 5.55
C PHE A 162 -5.53 -14.69 5.45
N LEU A 163 -6.27 -14.16 4.47
CA LEU A 163 -7.66 -14.55 4.24
C LEU A 163 -7.77 -16.04 3.93
N ASP A 164 -6.86 -16.60 3.13
CA ASP A 164 -6.82 -18.02 2.80
C ASP A 164 -6.54 -18.86 4.06
N GLN A 165 -5.66 -18.39 4.95
CA GLN A 165 -5.36 -19.04 6.23
C GLN A 165 -6.60 -19.12 7.13
N VAL A 166 -7.25 -17.97 7.41
CA VAL A 166 -8.43 -17.96 8.29
C VAL A 166 -9.66 -18.59 7.64
N SER A 167 -9.70 -18.68 6.31
CA SER A 167 -10.74 -19.43 5.60
C SER A 167 -10.51 -20.94 5.62
N LYS A 168 -9.26 -21.42 5.69
CA LYS A 168 -8.95 -22.86 5.79
C LYS A 168 -9.29 -23.44 7.17
N GLU A 169 -9.25 -22.61 8.21
CA GLU A 169 -9.80 -22.94 9.53
C GLU A 169 -11.33 -23.22 9.50
N LYS A 170 -12.02 -22.97 8.36
CA LYS A 170 -13.42 -23.40 8.12
C LYS A 170 -13.57 -24.87 7.73
N GLY A 171 -12.48 -25.56 7.40
CA GLY A 171 -12.54 -26.86 6.72
C GLY A 171 -11.57 -27.87 7.27
N ILE A 172 -11.73 -28.25 8.54
CA ILE A 172 -11.36 -29.56 9.09
C ILE A 172 -12.43 -29.92 10.15
N ASP A 173 -13.45 -30.65 9.70
CA ASP A 173 -14.01 -31.86 10.32
C ASP A 173 -14.76 -32.63 9.21
#